data_AF-B6XIX5-F1
#
_entry.id   AF-B6XIX5-F1
#
_cell.length_a   1.000
_cell.length_b   1.000
_cell.length_c   1.000
_cell.angle_alpha   90.00
_cell.angle_beta   90.00
_cell.angle_gamma   90.00
#
_symmetry.space_group_name_H-M   'P 1'
#
loop_
_entity.id
_entity.type
_entity.pdbx_description
1 polymer ?
#
loop_
_entity_poly.entity_id
_entity_poly.type
_entity_poly.pdbx_seq_one_letter_code
_entity_poly.pdbx_strand_id
1 'polypeptide(L)'
;MIIGIPCILFPALTLFIIPLVIFSSFCFFIHYLYSEGHFSEILSGIVIGIIITAVAMIIPIVGPIILVLWIIYNIAKAVGSIKGLVPDAIISILLVASLLIPFILDVNRSPYRHDNDLPERIACAATYIIISAVYYFRMKNYPMTTKDYLFRFSILWISGPLIMLLIMMIAMSIKAAFRITVNTTLTPTTVTQNVSAHMRGETLVSAYTREVTRNIATTTTHVLPGAGAVAASVLGQVAPKIDQSESELIAEALPIKDHEFLLDNTYQTNTDHNFYRYDDFDDKKINNFVQCANAKFPNQHINKNDILFYYNETLFGSGDHGVILTSEYVCCSLGRLYESFIINYADIKHVSIKGSFNKTITILSQQKKMHKIELTQSNKGAIKLYELIREFSL
;
A
#
# COMPACT_ATOMS: atom_id res chain seq x y z
N MET A 1 4.66 -26.12 11.44
CA MET A 1 5.17 -27.33 12.13
C MET A 1 4.07 -28.36 12.44
N ILE A 2 3.04 -28.04 13.24
CA ILE A 2 2.01 -29.04 13.65
C ILE A 2 1.23 -29.61 12.46
N ILE A 3 0.94 -28.78 11.45
CA ILE A 3 0.17 -29.14 10.26
C ILE A 3 0.87 -30.21 9.39
N GLY A 4 2.22 -30.22 9.36
CA GLY A 4 2.97 -31.16 8.51
C GLY A 4 3.08 -32.57 9.06
N ILE A 5 2.97 -32.76 10.38
CA ILE A 5 3.07 -34.07 11.05
C ILE A 5 2.05 -35.08 10.50
N PRO A 6 0.73 -34.77 10.46
CA PRO A 6 -0.26 -35.71 9.91
C PRO A 6 -0.05 -35.99 8.41
N CYS A 7 0.37 -34.99 7.62
CA CYS A 7 0.67 -35.18 6.19
C CYS A 7 1.88 -36.10 5.94
N ILE A 8 2.90 -36.04 6.81
CA ILE A 8 4.10 -36.88 6.68
C ILE A 8 3.79 -38.33 7.09
N LEU A 9 3.01 -38.51 8.17
CA LEU A 9 2.61 -39.83 8.67
C LEU A 9 1.60 -40.50 7.73
N PHE A 10 0.63 -39.74 7.24
CA PHE A 10 -0.44 -40.20 6.36
C PHE A 10 -0.49 -39.32 5.09
N PRO A 11 0.32 -39.65 4.06
CA PRO A 11 0.43 -38.83 2.84
C PRO A 11 -0.90 -38.55 2.13
N ALA A 12 -1.88 -39.47 2.21
CA ALA A 12 -3.22 -39.26 1.67
C ALA A 12 -3.95 -38.03 2.25
N LEU A 13 -3.65 -37.64 3.50
CA LEU A 13 -4.25 -36.45 4.13
C LEU A 13 -3.78 -35.14 3.49
N THR A 14 -2.64 -35.14 2.80
CA THR A 14 -2.08 -33.95 2.13
C THR A 14 -3.08 -33.31 1.17
N LEU A 15 -3.90 -34.12 0.48
CA LEU A 15 -4.90 -33.64 -0.48
C LEU A 15 -6.04 -32.85 0.18
N PHE A 16 -6.31 -33.07 1.47
CA PHE A 16 -7.33 -32.34 2.22
C PHE A 16 -6.72 -31.21 3.06
N ILE A 17 -5.56 -31.46 3.68
CA ILE A 17 -4.93 -30.51 4.60
C ILE A 17 -4.38 -29.29 3.84
N ILE A 18 -3.71 -29.46 2.70
CA ILE A 18 -3.15 -28.31 1.96
C ILE A 18 -4.26 -27.34 1.51
N PRO A 19 -5.35 -27.78 0.84
CA PRO A 19 -6.43 -26.87 0.47
C PRO A 19 -7.11 -26.24 1.68
N LEU A 20 -7.33 -26.99 2.76
CA LEU A 20 -7.93 -26.45 3.98
C LEU A 20 -7.07 -25.33 4.60
N VAL A 21 -5.76 -25.52 4.63
CA VAL A 21 -4.82 -24.51 5.15
C VAL A 21 -4.82 -23.28 4.26
N ILE A 22 -4.72 -23.45 2.94
CA ILE A 22 -4.78 -22.33 1.99
C ILE A 22 -6.10 -21.56 2.15
N PHE A 23 -7.23 -22.27 2.25
CA PHE A 23 -8.55 -21.67 2.41
C PHE A 23 -8.67 -20.94 3.75
N SER A 24 -8.25 -21.55 4.85
CA SER A 24 -8.24 -20.93 6.17
C SER A 24 -7.34 -19.69 6.21
N SER A 25 -6.16 -19.75 5.58
CA SER A 25 -5.24 -18.62 5.45
C SER A 25 -5.84 -17.50 4.60
N PHE A 26 -6.55 -17.83 3.53
CA PHE A 26 -7.27 -16.85 2.72
C PHE A 26 -8.40 -16.18 3.52
N CYS A 27 -9.22 -16.95 4.25
CA CYS A 27 -10.26 -16.39 5.12
C CYS A 27 -9.68 -15.47 6.19
N PHE A 28 -8.57 -15.86 6.82
CA PHE A 28 -7.90 -15.03 7.81
C PHE A 28 -7.31 -13.76 7.19
N PHE A 29 -6.71 -13.85 6.00
CA PHE A 29 -6.22 -12.69 5.26
C PHE A 29 -7.34 -11.67 4.99
N ILE A 30 -8.50 -12.12 4.52
CA ILE A 30 -9.67 -11.26 4.31
C ILE A 30 -10.18 -10.67 5.63
N HIS A 31 -10.28 -11.48 6.69
CA HIS A 31 -10.67 -11.01 8.02
C HIS A 31 -9.70 -9.94 8.54
N TYR A 32 -8.40 -10.14 8.35
CA TYR A 32 -7.36 -9.19 8.75
C TYR A 32 -7.55 -7.86 8.02
N LEU A 33 -7.69 -7.88 6.69
CA LEU A 33 -7.94 -6.67 5.88
C LEU A 33 -9.20 -5.92 6.33
N TYR A 34 -10.25 -6.65 6.72
CA TYR A 34 -11.49 -6.05 7.24
C TYR A 34 -11.29 -5.43 8.62
N SER A 35 -10.70 -6.18 9.55
CA SER A 35 -10.49 -5.75 10.93
C SER A 35 -9.56 -4.55 11.06
N GLU A 36 -8.60 -4.41 10.14
CA GLU A 36 -7.64 -3.30 10.10
C GLU A 36 -8.15 -2.11 9.26
N GLY A 37 -9.38 -2.17 8.75
CA GLY A 37 -10.00 -1.08 8.01
C GLY A 37 -9.45 -0.84 6.60
N HIS A 38 -8.55 -1.70 6.11
CA HIS A 38 -7.93 -1.56 4.78
C HIS A 38 -8.91 -1.71 3.61
N PHE A 39 -10.11 -2.27 3.84
CA PHE A 39 -11.17 -2.32 2.83
C PHE A 39 -11.63 -0.95 2.35
N SER A 40 -11.65 0.07 3.22
CA SER A 40 -12.03 1.42 2.82
C SER A 40 -11.02 2.04 1.86
N GLU A 41 -9.73 1.76 2.06
CA GLU A 41 -8.63 2.17 1.16
C GLU A 41 -8.71 1.46 -0.19
N ILE A 42 -9.00 0.15 -0.20
CA ILE A 42 -9.20 -0.62 -1.44
C ILE A 42 -10.40 -0.09 -2.22
N LEU A 43 -11.52 0.14 -1.53
CA LEU A 43 -12.74 0.68 -2.15
C LEU A 43 -12.52 2.10 -2.68
N SER A 44 -11.85 2.96 -1.91
CA SER A 44 -11.46 4.31 -2.34
C SER A 44 -10.58 4.27 -3.59
N GLY A 45 -9.57 3.39 -3.63
CA GLY A 45 -8.74 3.21 -4.82
C GLY A 45 -9.52 2.77 -6.06
N ILE A 46 -10.49 1.87 -5.90
CA ILE A 46 -11.40 1.45 -6.99
C ILE A 46 -12.21 2.65 -7.47
N VAL A 47 -12.84 3.41 -6.57
CA VAL A 47 -13.64 4.59 -6.91
C VAL A 47 -12.79 5.64 -7.62
N ILE A 48 -11.59 5.94 -7.12
CA ILE A 48 -10.63 6.84 -7.77
C ILE A 48 -10.27 6.31 -9.16
N GLY A 49 -10.04 5.01 -9.31
CA GLY A 49 -9.79 4.37 -10.60
C GLY A 49 -10.93 4.58 -11.60
N ILE A 50 -12.17 4.44 -11.15
CA ILE A 50 -13.38 4.68 -11.96
C ILE A 50 -13.48 6.17 -12.34
N ILE A 51 -13.24 7.08 -11.40
CA ILE A 51 -13.30 8.53 -11.65
C ILE A 51 -12.23 8.94 -12.68
N ILE A 52 -10.98 8.52 -12.49
CA ILE A 52 -9.87 8.79 -13.42
C ILE A 52 -10.21 8.24 -14.80
N THR A 53 -10.82 7.06 -14.85
CA THR A 53 -11.27 6.43 -16.10
C THR A 53 -12.35 7.25 -16.80
N ALA A 54 -13.35 7.73 -16.06
CA ALA A 54 -14.41 8.58 -16.58
C ALA A 54 -13.87 9.93 -17.09
N VAL A 55 -12.99 10.58 -16.32
CA VAL A 55 -12.35 11.85 -16.71
C VAL A 55 -11.46 11.67 -17.94
N ALA A 56 -10.68 10.59 -18.00
CA ALA A 56 -9.82 10.26 -19.12
C ALA A 56 -10.60 10.02 -20.43
N MET A 57 -11.86 9.60 -20.36
CA MET A 57 -12.72 9.46 -21.54
C MET A 57 -13.25 10.78 -22.08
N ILE A 58 -13.37 11.81 -21.24
CA ILE A 58 -13.92 13.13 -21.62
C ILE A 58 -12.88 13.97 -22.35
N ILE A 59 -11.60 13.86 -21.99
CA ILE A 59 -10.53 14.70 -22.53
C ILE A 59 -9.82 13.99 -23.69
N PRO A 60 -10.03 14.41 -24.96
CA PRO A 60 -9.33 13.82 -26.09
C PRO A 60 -7.81 14.04 -25.98
N ILE A 61 -7.03 13.06 -26.46
CA ILE A 61 -5.55 13.05 -26.48
C ILE A 61 -4.89 12.99 -25.08
N VAL A 62 -5.22 13.91 -24.17
CA VAL A 62 -4.60 14.02 -22.83
C VAL A 62 -5.14 12.95 -21.87
N GLY A 63 -6.44 12.64 -21.93
CA GLY A 63 -7.07 11.65 -21.06
C GLY A 63 -6.44 10.25 -21.13
N PRO A 64 -6.25 9.67 -22.34
CA PRO A 64 -5.54 8.40 -22.50
C PRO A 64 -4.13 8.38 -21.90
N ILE A 65 -3.37 9.49 -21.99
CA ILE A 65 -2.02 9.60 -21.43
C ILE A 65 -2.08 9.52 -19.90
N ILE A 66 -3.00 10.25 -19.27
CA ILE A 66 -3.21 10.21 -17.81
C ILE A 66 -3.57 8.78 -17.37
N LEU A 67 -4.44 8.11 -18.12
CA LEU A 67 -4.88 6.75 -17.80
C LEU A 67 -3.74 5.73 -17.89
N VAL A 68 -2.89 5.83 -18.92
CA VAL A 68 -1.70 4.98 -19.06
C VAL A 68 -0.71 5.24 -17.92
N LEU A 69 -0.44 6.50 -17.57
CA LEU A 69 0.43 6.85 -16.43
C LEU A 69 -0.11 6.30 -15.10
N TRP A 70 -1.43 6.42 -14.87
CA TRP A 70 -2.08 5.86 -13.68
C TRP A 70 -1.94 4.34 -13.60
N ILE A 71 -2.12 3.63 -14.73
CA ILE A 71 -1.95 2.18 -14.79
C ILE A 71 -0.48 1.81 -14.49
N ILE A 72 0.49 2.50 -15.12
CA ILE A 72 1.92 2.26 -14.89
C ILE A 72 2.30 2.49 -13.42
N TYR A 73 1.81 3.58 -12.81
CA TYR A 73 2.06 3.88 -11.40
C TYR A 73 1.60 2.74 -10.49
N ASN A 74 0.38 2.24 -10.69
CA ASN A 74 -0.16 1.16 -9.87
C ASN A 74 0.52 -0.19 -10.13
N ILE A 75 0.93 -0.46 -11.38
CA ILE A 75 1.74 -1.65 -11.71
C ILE A 75 3.11 -1.56 -11.02
N ALA A 76 3.78 -0.41 -11.05
CA ALA A 76 5.08 -0.24 -10.40
C ALA A 76 4.99 -0.52 -8.90
N LYS A 77 3.93 -0.03 -8.26
CA LYS A 77 3.62 -0.29 -6.85
C LYS A 77 3.39 -1.79 -6.58
N ALA A 78 2.64 -2.47 -7.44
CA ALA A 78 2.39 -3.91 -7.33
C ALA A 78 3.65 -4.76 -7.53
N VAL A 79 4.52 -4.38 -8.47
CA VAL A 79 5.81 -5.06 -8.71
C VAL A 79 6.73 -4.94 -7.49
N GLY A 80 6.75 -3.79 -6.81
CA GLY A 80 7.47 -3.61 -5.55
C GLY A 80 7.04 -4.65 -4.51
N SER A 81 5.73 -4.82 -4.32
CA SER A 81 5.21 -5.80 -3.37
C SER A 81 5.46 -7.24 -3.80
N ILE A 82 5.37 -7.57 -5.10
CA ILE A 82 5.73 -8.92 -5.57
C ILE A 82 7.15 -9.29 -5.10
N LYS A 83 8.12 -8.36 -5.23
CA LYS A 83 9.49 -8.58 -4.75
C LYS A 83 9.54 -8.87 -3.24
N GLY A 84 8.74 -8.15 -2.44
CA GLY A 84 8.60 -8.40 -1.01
C GLY A 84 8.01 -9.77 -0.67
N LEU A 85 7.08 -10.28 -1.49
CA LEU A 85 6.48 -11.61 -1.30
C LEU A 85 7.37 -12.79 -1.75
N VAL A 86 8.36 -12.58 -2.61
CA VAL A 86 9.18 -13.67 -3.18
C VAL A 86 9.80 -14.58 -2.10
N PRO A 87 10.42 -14.06 -1.02
CA PRO A 87 10.99 -14.92 0.02
C PRO A 87 9.95 -15.85 0.66
N ASP A 88 8.77 -15.31 0.96
CA ASP A 88 7.68 -16.09 1.58
C ASP A 88 7.09 -17.09 0.58
N ALA A 89 7.01 -16.74 -0.70
CA ALA A 89 6.59 -17.66 -1.75
C ALA A 89 7.58 -18.82 -1.94
N ILE A 90 8.89 -18.57 -1.88
CA ILE A 90 9.91 -19.63 -1.95
C ILE A 90 9.75 -20.59 -0.77
N ILE A 91 9.64 -20.06 0.46
CA ILE A 91 9.45 -20.87 1.67
C ILE A 91 8.15 -21.68 1.56
N SER A 92 7.07 -21.06 1.11
CA SER A 92 5.76 -21.70 0.90
C SER A 92 5.83 -22.86 -0.11
N ILE A 93 6.48 -22.64 -1.26
CA ILE A 93 6.68 -23.66 -2.29
C ILE A 93 7.47 -24.84 -1.72
N LEU A 94 8.54 -24.58 -0.97
CA LEU A 94 9.34 -25.65 -0.36
C LEU A 94 8.56 -26.43 0.72
N LEU A 95 7.73 -25.74 1.52
CA LEU A 95 6.84 -26.38 2.49
C LEU A 95 5.76 -27.24 1.80
N VAL A 96 5.12 -26.72 0.76
CA VAL A 96 4.13 -27.47 -0.01
C VAL A 96 4.78 -28.67 -0.72
N ALA A 97 5.93 -28.47 -1.37
CA ALA A 97 6.65 -29.54 -2.06
C ALA A 97 7.07 -30.66 -1.09
N SER A 98 7.61 -30.31 0.08
CA SER A 98 7.99 -31.31 1.09
C SER A 98 6.80 -32.13 1.63
N LEU A 99 5.57 -31.60 1.57
CA LEU A 99 4.37 -32.33 1.93
C LEU A 99 3.73 -33.09 0.75
N LEU A 100 3.88 -32.58 -0.48
CA LEU A 100 3.30 -33.14 -1.70
C LEU A 100 4.10 -34.32 -2.25
N ILE A 101 5.44 -34.29 -2.17
CA ILE A 101 6.32 -35.34 -2.69
C ILE A 101 6.00 -36.71 -2.04
N PRO A 102 5.87 -36.84 -0.70
CA PRO A 102 5.45 -38.10 -0.07
C PRO A 102 4.13 -38.64 -0.59
N PHE A 103 3.17 -37.77 -0.91
CA PHE A 103 1.88 -38.16 -1.48
C PHE A 103 2.02 -38.69 -2.91
N ILE A 104 2.81 -38.01 -3.75
CA ILE A 104 3.07 -38.44 -5.12
C ILE A 104 3.76 -39.81 -5.16
N LEU A 105 4.71 -40.05 -4.26
CA LEU A 105 5.38 -41.34 -4.14
C LEU A 105 4.39 -42.46 -3.74
N ASP A 106 3.49 -42.18 -2.80
CA ASP A 106 2.48 -43.15 -2.34
C ASP A 106 1.43 -43.45 -3.42
N VAL A 107 1.06 -42.47 -4.25
CA VAL A 107 0.14 -42.67 -5.40
C VAL A 107 0.81 -43.43 -6.55
N ASN A 108 2.09 -43.18 -6.82
CA ASN A 108 2.86 -43.85 -7.88
C ASN A 108 3.40 -45.23 -7.48
N ARG A 109 2.91 -45.77 -6.36
CA ARG A 109 3.30 -47.07 -5.84
C ARG A 109 2.81 -48.18 -6.76
N SER A 110 3.65 -48.52 -7.73
CA SER A 110 3.45 -49.70 -8.57
C SER A 110 3.55 -50.95 -7.68
N PRO A 111 2.66 -51.95 -7.84
CA PRO A 111 2.74 -53.21 -7.10
C PRO A 111 4.05 -53.99 -7.33
N TYR A 112 4.86 -53.59 -8.32
CA TYR A 112 6.17 -54.17 -8.64
C TYR A 112 7.38 -53.35 -8.15
N ARG A 113 7.17 -52.18 -7.53
CA ARG A 113 8.26 -51.32 -6.99
C ARG A 113 8.35 -51.52 -5.48
N HIS A 114 9.13 -52.51 -5.06
CA HIS A 114 9.41 -52.77 -3.64
C HIS A 114 10.40 -51.72 -3.06
N ASP A 115 9.87 -50.91 -2.14
CA ASP A 115 10.39 -50.67 -0.78
C ASP A 115 11.53 -49.70 -0.43
N ASN A 116 11.95 -48.75 -1.27
CA ASN A 116 13.02 -47.80 -0.89
C ASN A 116 12.65 -46.31 -0.80
N ASP A 117 11.37 -45.96 -0.62
CA ASP A 117 10.92 -44.54 -0.52
C ASP A 117 11.04 -43.96 0.91
N LEU A 118 11.40 -44.80 1.89
CA LEU A 118 11.63 -44.39 3.29
C LEU A 118 12.66 -43.26 3.43
N PRO A 119 13.88 -43.33 2.84
CA PRO A 119 14.84 -42.23 2.88
C PRO A 119 14.30 -40.93 2.29
N GLU A 120 13.52 -40.99 1.22
CA GLU A 120 12.95 -39.82 0.55
C GLU A 120 11.88 -39.14 1.43
N ARG A 121 11.04 -39.94 2.12
CA ARG A 121 10.07 -39.43 3.10
C ARG A 121 10.74 -38.80 4.32
N ILE A 122 11.80 -39.43 4.83
CA ILE A 122 12.60 -38.88 5.94
C ILE A 122 13.27 -37.57 5.51
N ALA A 123 13.83 -37.51 4.31
CA ALA A 123 14.42 -36.29 3.77
C ALA A 123 13.38 -35.17 3.66
N CYS A 124 12.19 -35.45 3.11
CA CYS A 124 11.10 -34.48 3.03
C CYS A 124 10.66 -33.97 4.42
N ALA A 125 10.54 -34.87 5.40
CA ALA A 125 10.19 -34.52 6.77
C ALA A 125 11.26 -33.63 7.42
N ALA A 126 12.54 -33.97 7.26
CA ALA A 126 13.66 -33.17 7.75
C ALA A 126 13.67 -31.79 7.09
N THR A 127 13.50 -31.71 5.77
CA THR A 127 13.41 -30.44 5.04
C THR A 127 12.24 -29.59 5.53
N TYR A 128 11.06 -30.17 5.74
CA TYR A 128 9.89 -29.45 6.28
C TYR A 128 10.17 -28.86 7.67
N ILE A 129 10.80 -29.63 8.56
CA ILE A 129 11.14 -29.19 9.92
C ILE A 129 12.19 -28.08 9.87
N ILE A 130 13.26 -28.25 9.08
CA ILE A 130 14.33 -27.25 8.94
C ILE A 130 13.76 -25.93 8.41
N ILE A 131 12.96 -25.97 7.33
CA ILE A 131 12.36 -24.75 6.75
C ILE A 131 11.39 -24.10 7.74
N SER A 132 10.55 -24.90 8.41
CA SER A 132 9.64 -24.38 9.45
C SER A 132 10.41 -23.72 10.59
N ALA A 133 11.54 -24.29 11.02
CA ALA A 133 12.38 -23.74 12.06
C ALA A 133 13.07 -22.44 11.60
N VAL A 134 13.63 -22.41 10.39
CA VAL A 134 14.22 -21.20 9.80
C VAL A 134 13.18 -20.08 9.72
N TYR A 135 11.96 -20.37 9.28
CA TYR A 135 10.88 -19.38 9.24
C TYR A 135 10.50 -18.90 10.65
N TYR A 136 10.40 -19.81 11.62
CA TYR A 136 10.13 -19.45 13.01
C TYR A 136 11.23 -18.56 13.60
N PHE A 137 12.51 -18.88 13.39
CA PHE A 137 13.62 -18.05 13.87
C PHE A 137 13.68 -16.70 13.17
N ARG A 138 13.36 -16.63 11.87
CA ARG A 138 13.18 -15.35 11.16
C ARG A 138 12.11 -14.52 11.87
N MET A 139 10.97 -15.13 12.22
CA MET A 139 9.84 -14.42 12.83
C MET A 139 10.04 -14.06 14.31
N LYS A 140 10.73 -14.90 15.08
CA LYS A 140 10.98 -14.72 16.53
C LYS A 140 11.71 -13.41 16.84
N ASN A 141 12.53 -12.92 15.92
CA ASN A 141 13.33 -11.71 16.10
C ASN A 141 12.51 -10.42 16.00
N TYR A 142 11.21 -10.50 15.75
CA TYR A 142 10.34 -9.35 15.63
C TYR A 142 9.33 -9.26 16.80
N PRO A 143 9.12 -8.08 17.39
CA PRO A 143 8.13 -7.85 18.43
C PRO A 143 6.71 -7.80 17.85
N MET A 144 6.17 -8.97 17.48
CA MET A 144 4.87 -9.08 16.81
C MET A 144 3.76 -9.46 17.80
N THR A 145 2.54 -8.92 17.59
CA THR A 145 1.36 -9.44 18.29
C THR A 145 0.94 -10.79 17.73
N THR A 146 0.15 -11.58 18.47
CA THR A 146 -0.37 -12.88 17.99
C THR A 146 -1.15 -12.75 16.68
N LYS A 147 -1.83 -11.61 16.48
CA LYS A 147 -2.58 -11.30 15.26
C LYS A 147 -1.65 -11.14 14.06
N ASP A 148 -0.49 -10.50 14.24
CA ASP A 148 0.48 -10.26 13.18
C ASP A 148 1.22 -11.54 12.77
N TYR A 149 1.52 -12.41 13.75
CA TYR A 149 2.03 -13.76 13.49
C TYR A 149 1.06 -14.59 12.64
N LEU A 150 -0.23 -14.56 12.98
CA LEU A 150 -1.28 -15.27 12.22
C LEU A 150 -1.45 -14.69 10.81
N PHE A 151 -1.30 -13.37 10.66
CA PHE A 151 -1.36 -12.70 9.36
C PHE A 151 -0.20 -13.10 8.46
N ARG A 152 1.03 -13.07 8.97
CA ARG A 152 2.22 -13.50 8.22
C ARG A 152 2.20 -14.98 7.88
N PHE A 153 1.75 -15.81 8.81
CA PHE A 153 1.52 -17.22 8.53
C PHE A 153 0.50 -17.39 7.40
N SER A 154 -0.55 -16.59 7.39
CA SER A 154 -1.55 -16.61 6.32
C SER A 154 -0.96 -16.16 4.98
N ILE A 155 -0.17 -15.07 4.96
CA ILE A 155 0.57 -14.59 3.78
C ILE A 155 1.50 -15.68 3.24
N LEU A 156 2.23 -16.38 4.11
CA LEU A 156 3.14 -17.46 3.72
C LEU A 156 2.39 -18.50 2.88
N TRP A 157 1.26 -19.03 3.36
CA TRP A 157 0.52 -20.08 2.65
C TRP A 157 -0.17 -19.61 1.37
N ILE A 158 -0.60 -18.34 1.30
CA ILE A 158 -1.29 -17.80 0.12
C ILE A 158 -0.36 -17.07 -0.86
N SER A 159 0.91 -16.86 -0.51
CA SER A 159 1.88 -16.04 -1.28
C SER A 159 2.02 -16.48 -2.73
N GLY A 160 2.17 -17.79 -3.00
CA GLY A 160 2.23 -18.34 -4.35
C GLY A 160 0.98 -18.02 -5.19
N PRO A 161 -0.22 -18.42 -4.74
CA PRO A 161 -1.48 -18.03 -5.38
C PRO A 161 -1.65 -16.52 -5.55
N LEU A 162 -1.22 -15.73 -4.56
CA LEU A 162 -1.36 -14.28 -4.57
C LEU A 162 -0.43 -13.63 -5.59
N ILE A 163 0.83 -14.07 -5.70
CA ILE A 163 1.74 -13.62 -6.76
C ILE A 163 1.15 -13.93 -8.15
N MET A 164 0.62 -15.14 -8.35
CA MET A 164 -0.02 -15.51 -9.62
C MET A 164 -1.21 -14.60 -9.96
N LEU A 165 -2.05 -14.29 -8.96
CA LEU A 165 -3.17 -13.38 -9.12
C LEU A 165 -2.68 -11.96 -9.45
N LEU A 166 -1.65 -11.46 -8.78
CA LEU A 166 -1.05 -10.14 -9.06
C LEU A 166 -0.49 -10.09 -10.49
N ILE A 167 0.24 -11.11 -10.94
CA ILE A 167 0.77 -11.20 -12.31
C ILE A 167 -0.36 -11.20 -13.33
N MET A 168 -1.42 -11.99 -13.10
CA MET A 168 -2.58 -12.03 -13.99
C MET A 168 -3.27 -10.66 -14.07
N MET A 169 -3.44 -9.98 -12.93
CA MET A 169 -4.01 -8.64 -12.89
C MET A 169 -3.12 -7.60 -13.58
N ILE A 170 -1.79 -7.69 -13.46
CA ILE A 170 -0.85 -6.83 -14.18
C ILE A 170 -1.00 -7.08 -15.69
N ALA A 171 -1.01 -8.33 -16.13
CA ALA A 171 -1.19 -8.68 -17.54
C ALA A 171 -2.52 -8.14 -18.10
N MET A 172 -3.61 -8.23 -17.34
CA MET A 172 -4.91 -7.65 -17.71
C MET A 172 -4.86 -6.12 -17.79
N SER A 173 -4.17 -5.47 -16.85
CA SER A 173 -4.04 -4.00 -16.79
C SER A 173 -3.18 -3.47 -17.95
N ILE A 174 -2.08 -4.14 -18.28
CA ILE A 174 -1.23 -3.84 -19.44
C ILE A 174 -2.03 -4.02 -20.74
N LYS A 175 -2.71 -5.17 -20.89
CA LYS A 175 -3.53 -5.45 -22.08
C LYS A 175 -4.61 -4.38 -22.28
N ALA A 176 -5.19 -3.86 -21.21
CA ALA A 176 -6.15 -2.77 -21.27
C ALA A 176 -5.50 -1.43 -21.65
N ALA A 177 -4.33 -1.09 -21.10
CA ALA A 177 -3.60 0.14 -21.43
C ALA A 177 -3.23 0.25 -22.91
N PHE A 178 -2.91 -0.88 -23.56
CA PHE A 178 -2.50 -0.93 -24.97
C PHE A 178 -3.64 -1.25 -25.95
N ARG A 179 -4.87 -1.56 -25.48
CA ARG A 179 -6.05 -1.65 -26.34
C ARG A 179 -6.59 -0.25 -26.65
N ILE A 180 -5.86 0.47 -27.49
CA ILE A 180 -6.29 1.73 -28.08
C ILE A 180 -7.08 1.37 -29.35
N THR A 181 -8.39 1.56 -29.34
CA THR A 181 -9.20 1.41 -30.56
C THR A 181 -9.31 2.78 -31.22
N VAL A 182 -8.61 2.96 -32.34
CA VAL A 182 -8.70 4.17 -33.15
C VAL A 182 -9.90 4.03 -34.06
N ASN A 183 -11.02 4.67 -33.70
CA ASN A 183 -12.18 4.75 -34.58
C ASN A 183 -12.08 6.06 -35.37
N THR A 184 -11.98 5.96 -36.69
CA THR A 184 -12.04 7.12 -37.58
C THR A 184 -13.50 7.42 -37.88
N THR A 185 -14.07 8.46 -37.27
CA THR A 185 -15.42 8.90 -37.59
C THR A 185 -15.35 9.94 -38.70
N LEU A 186 -16.04 9.68 -39.82
CA LEU A 186 -16.19 10.63 -40.91
C LEU A 186 -17.28 11.64 -40.54
N THR A 187 -16.91 12.89 -40.27
CA THR A 187 -17.88 13.94 -39.94
C THR A 187 -18.19 14.73 -41.22
N PRO A 188 -19.43 14.70 -41.73
CA PRO A 188 -19.80 15.48 -42.91
C PRO A 188 -19.77 16.97 -42.54
N THR A 189 -18.84 17.72 -43.13
CA THR A 189 -18.70 19.16 -42.89
C THR A 189 -18.93 19.89 -44.21
N THR A 190 -19.80 20.90 -44.21
CA THR A 190 -20.08 21.73 -45.39
C THR A 190 -18.95 22.72 -45.61
N VAL A 191 -18.22 22.58 -46.71
CA VAL A 191 -17.12 23.47 -47.06
C VAL A 191 -17.52 24.25 -48.31
N THR A 192 -17.33 25.57 -48.28
CA THR A 192 -17.58 26.44 -49.43
C THR A 192 -16.49 26.23 -50.48
N GLN A 193 -16.87 25.78 -51.67
CA GLN A 193 -15.98 25.57 -52.81
C GLN A 193 -16.25 26.66 -53.86
N ASN A 194 -15.21 27.39 -54.24
CA ASN A 194 -15.27 28.31 -55.37
C ASN A 194 -15.10 27.52 -56.66
N VAL A 195 -16.10 27.57 -57.53
CA VAL A 195 -16.07 26.94 -58.86
C VAL A 195 -15.72 28.03 -59.87
N SER A 196 -14.60 27.85 -60.57
CA SER A 196 -14.21 28.75 -61.64
C SER A 196 -15.19 28.68 -62.82
N ALA A 197 -15.25 29.77 -63.60
CA ALA A 197 -16.09 29.81 -64.78
C ALA A 197 -15.69 28.68 -65.74
N HIS A 198 -16.68 27.98 -66.29
CA HIS A 198 -16.46 26.86 -67.20
C HIS A 198 -17.59 26.79 -68.22
N MET A 199 -17.33 26.14 -69.35
CA MET A 199 -18.35 25.85 -70.36
C MET A 199 -19.12 24.59 -69.95
N ARG A 200 -20.45 24.67 -69.94
CA ARG A 200 -21.33 23.50 -69.84
C ARG A 200 -22.05 23.36 -71.18
N GLY A 201 -21.57 22.44 -72.02
CA GLY A 201 -21.95 22.41 -73.44
C GLY A 201 -21.53 23.71 -74.13
N GLU A 202 -22.46 24.39 -74.79
CA GLU A 202 -22.21 25.67 -75.48
C GLU A 202 -22.49 26.92 -74.61
N THR A 203 -22.87 26.74 -73.34
CA THR A 203 -23.20 27.85 -72.43
C THR A 203 -22.08 28.11 -71.42
N LEU A 204 -21.64 29.37 -71.32
CA LEU A 204 -20.66 29.79 -70.31
C LEU A 204 -21.34 29.92 -68.95
N VAL A 205 -20.91 29.12 -67.99
CA VAL A 205 -21.31 29.24 -66.59
C VAL A 205 -20.27 30.09 -65.88
N SER A 206 -20.68 31.25 -65.38
CA SER A 206 -19.82 32.16 -64.62
C SER A 206 -19.33 31.52 -63.31
N ALA A 207 -18.25 32.04 -62.74
CA ALA A 207 -17.73 31.54 -61.47
C ALA A 207 -18.77 31.74 -60.36
N TYR A 208 -19.00 30.70 -59.57
CA TYR A 208 -19.95 30.73 -58.46
C TYR A 208 -19.39 29.94 -57.27
N THR A 209 -19.88 30.26 -56.08
CA THR A 209 -19.56 29.52 -54.87
C THR A 209 -20.65 28.49 -54.60
N ARG A 210 -20.27 27.28 -54.21
CA ARG A 210 -21.23 26.25 -53.78
C ARG A 210 -20.75 25.60 -52.50
N GLU A 211 -21.69 25.26 -51.63
CA GLU A 211 -21.40 24.47 -50.45
C GLU A 211 -21.34 22.99 -50.84
N VAL A 212 -20.21 22.34 -50.55
CA VAL A 212 -20.03 20.91 -50.80
C VAL A 212 -19.78 20.23 -49.45
N THR A 213 -20.63 19.26 -49.12
CA THR A 213 -20.43 18.41 -47.96
C THR A 213 -19.22 17.52 -48.20
N ARG A 214 -18.14 17.78 -47.47
CA ARG A 214 -16.92 16.97 -47.50
C ARG A 214 -16.85 16.16 -46.20
N ASN A 215 -16.67 14.85 -46.33
CA ASN A 215 -16.43 14.00 -45.17
C ASN A 215 -15.01 14.25 -44.66
N ILE A 216 -14.89 14.92 -43.50
CA ILE A 216 -13.59 15.13 -42.86
C ILE A 216 -13.37 13.97 -41.89
N ALA A 217 -12.28 13.23 -42.09
CA ALA A 217 -11.89 12.17 -41.18
C ALA A 217 -11.47 12.77 -39.84
N THR A 218 -12.32 12.62 -38.82
CA THR A 218 -12.01 13.04 -37.46
C THR A 218 -11.55 11.80 -36.72
N THR A 219 -10.26 11.73 -36.39
CA THR A 219 -9.68 10.60 -35.66
C THR A 219 -9.98 10.75 -34.19
N THR A 220 -10.99 10.04 -33.69
CA THR A 220 -11.30 9.97 -32.26
C THR A 220 -10.66 8.72 -31.66
N THR A 221 -9.63 8.91 -30.85
CA THR A 221 -8.96 7.83 -30.14
C THR A 221 -9.77 7.49 -28.89
N HIS A 222 -10.45 6.33 -28.88
CA HIS A 222 -11.10 5.80 -27.68
C HIS A 222 -10.26 4.66 -27.11
N VAL A 223 -9.69 4.85 -25.92
CA VAL A 223 -9.29 3.72 -25.08
C VAL A 223 -10.60 3.18 -24.49
N LEU A 224 -10.82 1.87 -24.49
CA LEU A 224 -11.99 1.25 -23.86
C LEU A 224 -11.60 0.85 -22.42
N PRO A 225 -11.77 1.72 -21.40
CA PRO A 225 -11.12 1.55 -20.12
C PRO A 225 -12.19 1.26 -19.07
N GLY A 226 -12.15 0.07 -18.50
CA GLY A 226 -13.03 -0.26 -17.37
C GLY A 226 -12.35 -1.27 -16.48
N ALA A 227 -12.13 -2.47 -17.02
CA ALA A 227 -11.52 -3.56 -16.27
C ALA A 227 -10.05 -3.30 -15.89
N GLY A 228 -9.26 -2.68 -16.78
CA GLY A 228 -7.81 -2.49 -16.57
C GLY A 228 -7.46 -1.44 -15.51
N ALA A 229 -8.15 -0.30 -15.52
CA ALA A 229 -7.91 0.75 -14.53
C ALA A 229 -8.41 0.34 -13.13
N VAL A 230 -9.55 -0.37 -13.07
CA VAL A 230 -10.05 -0.95 -11.81
C VAL A 230 -9.09 -2.03 -11.29
N ALA A 231 -8.62 -2.93 -12.16
CA ALA A 231 -7.63 -3.95 -11.77
C ALA A 231 -6.33 -3.31 -11.26
N ALA A 232 -5.81 -2.29 -11.96
CA ALA A 232 -4.64 -1.53 -11.54
C ALA A 232 -4.88 -0.83 -10.19
N SER A 233 -6.04 -0.22 -9.97
CA SER A 233 -6.38 0.39 -8.68
C SER A 233 -6.42 -0.63 -7.54
N VAL A 234 -7.03 -1.80 -7.74
CA VAL A 234 -7.03 -2.86 -6.73
C VAL A 234 -5.60 -3.33 -6.44
N LEU A 235 -4.80 -3.53 -7.50
CA LEU A 235 -3.38 -3.88 -7.38
C LEU A 235 -2.60 -2.86 -6.54
N GLY A 236 -2.76 -1.56 -6.85
CA GLY A 236 -2.07 -0.48 -6.15
C GLY A 236 -2.49 -0.32 -4.69
N GLN A 237 -3.67 -0.78 -4.27
CA GLN A 237 -4.12 -0.70 -2.87
C GLN A 237 -3.80 -1.96 -2.07
N VAL A 238 -3.95 -3.15 -2.66
CA VAL A 238 -3.75 -4.42 -1.96
C VAL A 238 -2.27 -4.76 -1.82
N ALA A 239 -1.49 -4.59 -2.89
CA ALA A 239 -0.10 -5.02 -2.95
C ALA A 239 0.78 -4.40 -1.83
N PRO A 240 0.73 -3.07 -1.58
CA PRO A 240 1.56 -2.44 -0.55
C PRO A 240 1.21 -2.90 0.86
N LYS A 241 -0.03 -3.31 1.14
CA LYS A 241 -0.41 -3.75 2.48
C LYS A 241 0.22 -5.08 2.85
N ILE A 242 0.59 -5.86 1.85
CA ILE A 242 1.30 -7.11 2.03
C ILE A 242 2.78 -6.83 2.32
N ASP A 243 3.37 -5.84 1.65
CA ASP A 243 4.78 -5.44 1.77
C ASP A 243 5.08 -4.53 3.00
N GLN A 244 4.17 -3.62 3.35
CA GLN A 244 4.28 -2.74 4.51
C GLN A 244 4.33 -3.53 5.82
N SER A 245 3.65 -4.68 5.89
CA SER A 245 3.73 -5.57 7.05
C SER A 245 5.14 -6.13 7.28
N GLU A 246 6.03 -6.11 6.28
CA GLU A 246 7.42 -6.47 6.44
C GLU A 246 8.34 -5.30 6.71
N SER A 247 8.12 -4.19 6.02
CA SER A 247 8.93 -2.98 6.18
C SER A 247 8.73 -2.28 7.52
N GLU A 248 7.49 -2.23 8.06
CA GLU A 248 7.20 -1.64 9.38
C GLU A 248 7.85 -2.44 10.52
N LEU A 249 7.99 -3.77 10.34
CA LEU A 249 8.60 -4.68 11.31
C LEU A 249 10.14 -4.71 11.25
N ILE A 250 10.73 -4.46 10.08
CA ILE A 250 12.19 -4.27 9.95
C ILE A 250 12.61 -2.93 10.57
N ALA A 251 11.77 -1.90 10.47
CA ALA A 251 11.99 -0.62 11.14
C ALA A 251 11.89 -0.70 12.67
N GLU A 252 11.30 -1.78 13.24
CA GLU A 252 11.18 -2.04 14.67
C GLU A 252 12.32 -2.86 15.29
N ALA A 253 13.30 -3.31 14.50
CA ALA A 253 14.36 -4.24 14.95
C ALA A 253 15.78 -3.62 15.03
N LEU A 254 15.90 -2.30 15.14
CA LEU A 254 17.19 -1.64 15.38
C LEU A 254 17.55 -1.71 16.87
N PRO A 255 18.79 -2.10 17.24
CA PRO A 255 19.22 -2.15 18.63
C PRO A 255 19.42 -0.75 19.21
N ILE A 256 19.02 -0.61 20.48
CA ILE A 256 19.16 0.58 21.31
C ILE A 256 20.65 0.91 21.49
N LYS A 257 21.01 2.16 21.22
CA LYS A 257 22.15 2.82 21.84
C LYS A 257 21.74 4.21 22.31
N ASP A 258 21.95 4.41 23.60
CA ASP A 258 22.01 5.64 24.38
C ASP A 258 21.95 6.94 23.57
N HIS A 259 20.99 7.81 23.91
CA HIS A 259 20.75 9.24 23.59
C HIS A 259 21.76 10.07 22.74
N GLU A 260 22.41 9.47 21.73
CA GLU A 260 23.20 10.12 20.69
C GLU A 260 22.31 10.60 19.54
N PHE A 261 21.03 10.20 19.49
CA PHE A 261 20.10 10.56 18.40
C PHE A 261 19.80 12.07 18.34
N LEU A 262 19.98 12.81 19.43
CA LEU A 262 19.85 14.28 19.43
C LEU A 262 20.98 14.96 18.64
N LEU A 263 22.12 14.28 18.47
CA LEU A 263 23.25 14.68 17.62
C LEU A 263 23.14 14.12 16.19
N ASP A 264 22.17 13.24 15.91
CA ASP A 264 21.97 12.68 14.58
C ASP A 264 21.41 13.75 13.62
N ASN A 265 22.07 13.91 12.47
CA ASN A 265 21.65 14.83 11.42
C ASN A 265 20.28 14.45 10.81
N THR A 266 19.82 13.22 11.06
CA THR A 266 18.52 12.71 10.60
C THR A 266 17.32 13.52 11.14
N TYR A 267 17.41 14.07 12.36
CA TYR A 267 16.31 14.78 13.02
C TYR A 267 16.47 16.30 13.08
N GLN A 268 17.30 16.88 12.19
CA GLN A 268 17.34 18.34 12.02
C GLN A 268 16.00 18.89 11.50
N THR A 269 15.78 20.18 11.77
CA THR A 269 14.65 20.94 11.22
C THR A 269 14.58 20.77 9.70
N ASN A 270 13.40 20.45 9.21
CA ASN A 270 13.10 20.35 7.81
C ASN A 270 11.71 20.93 7.56
N THR A 271 11.69 22.12 6.98
CA THR A 271 10.47 22.88 6.67
C THR A 271 9.60 22.17 5.64
N ASP A 272 10.18 21.47 4.64
CA ASP A 272 9.44 20.66 3.67
C ASP A 272 8.72 19.48 4.34
N HIS A 273 9.21 19.06 5.51
CA HIS A 273 8.59 18.01 6.30
C HIS A 273 7.66 18.54 7.41
N ASN A 274 7.50 19.86 7.53
CA ASN A 274 6.80 20.51 8.65
C ASN A 274 7.29 20.07 10.03
N PHE A 275 8.57 19.75 10.13
CA PHE A 275 9.19 19.18 11.32
C PHE A 275 10.33 20.09 11.79
N TYR A 276 10.31 20.47 13.06
CA TYR A 276 11.23 21.43 13.66
C TYR A 276 11.86 20.85 14.93
N ARG A 277 13.15 21.10 15.12
CA ARG A 277 13.91 20.77 16.33
C ARG A 277 14.11 22.02 17.18
N TYR A 278 14.30 21.85 18.49
CA TYR A 278 14.38 22.92 19.49
C TYR A 278 15.34 24.07 19.16
N ASP A 279 16.41 23.80 18.41
CA ASP A 279 17.43 24.77 18.04
C ASP A 279 17.05 25.65 16.84
N ASP A 280 16.01 25.28 16.09
CA ASP A 280 15.55 25.99 14.90
C ASP A 280 14.01 26.00 14.82
N PHE A 281 13.36 26.39 15.91
CA PHE A 281 11.92 26.64 15.93
C PHE A 281 11.56 27.96 15.25
N ASP A 282 10.45 27.94 14.51
CA ASP A 282 9.75 29.16 14.14
C ASP A 282 9.04 29.73 15.37
N ASP A 283 9.64 30.76 15.99
CA ASP A 283 9.17 31.39 17.23
C ASP A 283 7.70 31.78 17.19
N LYS A 284 7.22 32.26 16.05
CA LYS A 284 5.82 32.69 15.91
C LYS A 284 4.90 31.48 15.99
N LYS A 285 5.22 30.41 15.26
CA LYS A 285 4.40 29.19 15.22
C LYS A 285 4.41 28.45 16.55
N ILE A 286 5.59 28.24 17.14
CA ILE A 286 5.70 27.48 18.40
C ILE A 286 5.04 28.24 19.57
N ASN A 287 5.18 29.56 19.64
CA ASN A 287 4.51 30.36 20.67
C ASN A 287 2.99 30.29 20.53
N ASN A 288 2.48 30.32 19.30
CA ASN A 288 1.05 30.20 19.05
C ASN A 288 0.53 28.79 19.40
N PHE A 289 1.28 27.73 19.04
CA PHE A 289 0.97 26.37 19.46
C PHE A 289 0.90 26.26 20.99
N VAL A 290 1.92 26.74 21.71
CA VAL A 290 1.99 26.68 23.18
C VAL A 290 0.82 27.44 23.82
N GLN A 291 0.46 28.61 23.28
CA GLN A 291 -0.72 29.36 23.75
C GLN A 291 -2.01 28.55 23.56
N CYS A 292 -2.23 27.97 22.38
CA CYS A 292 -3.40 27.16 22.09
C CYS A 292 -3.45 25.86 22.91
N ALA A 293 -2.31 25.20 23.09
CA ALA A 293 -2.21 23.97 23.85
C ALA A 293 -2.46 24.22 25.34
N ASN A 294 -1.91 25.31 25.92
CA ASN A 294 -2.19 25.69 27.31
C ASN A 294 -3.65 26.08 27.55
N ALA A 295 -4.32 26.68 26.56
CA ALA A 295 -5.76 26.93 26.64
C ALA A 295 -6.58 25.63 26.64
N LYS A 296 -6.10 24.59 25.95
CA LYS A 296 -6.75 23.28 25.83
C LYS A 296 -6.46 22.36 27.02
N PHE A 297 -5.27 22.49 27.61
CA PHE A 297 -4.77 21.71 28.74
C PHE A 297 -4.35 22.64 29.89
N PRO A 298 -5.30 23.31 30.57
CA PRO A 298 -4.99 24.33 31.58
C PRO A 298 -4.21 23.80 32.79
N ASN A 299 -4.23 22.49 33.02
CA ASN A 299 -3.60 21.84 34.18
C ASN A 299 -2.18 21.32 33.93
N GLN A 300 -1.65 21.43 32.70
CA GLN A 300 -0.41 20.74 32.29
C GLN A 300 0.74 21.70 31.92
N HIS A 301 0.52 23.02 32.08
CA HIS A 301 1.42 24.15 31.80
C HIS A 301 2.63 23.81 30.91
N ILE A 302 2.39 23.81 29.60
CA ILE A 302 3.39 23.51 28.57
C ILE A 302 4.30 24.73 28.42
N ASN A 303 5.60 24.54 28.66
CA ASN A 303 6.63 25.55 28.44
C ASN A 303 7.37 25.26 27.14
N LYS A 304 7.65 26.30 26.34
CA LYS A 304 8.39 26.19 25.09
C LYS A 304 9.78 25.58 25.28
N ASN A 305 10.47 25.91 26.38
CA ASN A 305 11.85 25.49 26.60
C ASN A 305 12.01 23.98 26.84
N ASP A 306 10.91 23.30 27.17
CA ASP A 306 10.90 21.86 27.43
C ASP A 306 10.59 21.05 26.17
N ILE A 307 10.34 21.73 25.05
CA ILE A 307 9.97 21.13 23.77
C ILE A 307 11.23 20.80 22.97
N LEU A 308 11.42 19.51 22.68
CA LEU A 308 12.55 19.02 21.89
C LEU A 308 12.24 19.04 20.39
N PHE A 309 11.00 18.69 20.02
CA PHE A 309 10.55 18.66 18.64
C PHE A 309 9.12 19.19 18.49
N TYR A 310 8.87 19.80 17.34
CA TYR A 310 7.58 20.34 16.96
C TYR A 310 7.23 19.94 15.53
N TYR A 311 6.08 19.29 15.37
CA TYR A 311 5.46 19.04 14.07
C TYR A 311 4.29 19.99 13.88
N ASN A 312 4.36 20.83 12.85
CA ASN A 312 3.32 21.80 12.53
C ASN A 312 2.29 21.20 11.56
N GLU A 313 1.06 21.02 12.02
CA GLU A 313 -0.05 20.46 11.23
C GLU A 313 -0.97 21.56 10.65
N THR A 314 -0.59 22.83 10.80
CA THR A 314 -1.42 23.95 10.36
C THR A 314 -1.36 24.12 8.83
N LEU A 315 -2.49 23.89 8.15
CA LEU A 315 -2.66 24.08 6.69
C LEU A 315 -2.31 25.51 6.21
N PHE A 316 -2.68 26.53 6.99
CA PHE A 316 -2.43 27.94 6.66
C PHE A 316 -2.01 28.76 7.89
N GLY A 317 -0.77 29.27 7.89
CA GLY A 317 -0.42 30.59 8.44
C GLY A 317 -0.29 30.85 9.96
N SER A 318 -0.71 29.99 10.88
CA SER A 318 -0.72 30.33 12.31
C SER A 318 0.11 29.43 13.23
N GLY A 319 0.30 28.14 12.92
CA GLY A 319 1.03 27.23 13.81
C GLY A 319 0.25 26.87 15.09
N ASP A 320 -1.08 26.95 15.07
CA ASP A 320 -1.98 26.66 16.20
C ASP A 320 -2.33 25.17 16.35
N HIS A 321 -1.98 24.35 15.35
CA HIS A 321 -2.23 22.91 15.34
C HIS A 321 -0.95 22.14 15.08
N GLY A 322 -0.73 21.08 15.86
CA GLY A 322 0.47 20.27 15.74
C GLY A 322 0.66 19.27 16.86
N VAL A 323 1.88 18.73 16.89
CA VAL A 323 2.33 17.77 17.90
C VAL A 323 3.68 18.22 18.41
N ILE A 324 3.85 18.19 19.74
CA ILE A 324 5.13 18.45 20.38
C ILE A 324 5.61 17.21 21.13
N LEU A 325 6.94 17.05 21.15
CA LEU A 325 7.64 16.05 21.93
C LEU A 325 8.49 16.76 22.98
N THR A 326 8.27 16.43 24.25
CA THR A 326 9.19 16.81 25.34
C THR A 326 10.05 15.60 25.71
N SER A 327 10.84 15.71 26.77
CA SER A 327 11.56 14.56 27.36
C SER A 327 10.64 13.57 28.09
N GLU A 328 9.41 13.97 28.43
CA GLU A 328 8.53 13.18 29.30
C GLU A 328 7.21 12.77 28.65
N TYR A 329 6.71 13.55 27.68
CA TYR A 329 5.40 13.31 27.11
C TYR A 329 5.27 13.76 25.65
N VAL A 330 4.26 13.21 25.00
CA VAL A 330 3.73 13.70 23.72
C VAL A 330 2.51 14.56 24.02
N CYS A 331 2.46 15.76 23.44
CA CYS A 331 1.26 16.58 23.44
C CYS A 331 0.74 16.77 22.01
N CYS A 332 -0.45 16.24 21.76
CA CYS A 332 -1.18 16.37 20.51
C CYS A 332 -2.27 17.43 20.68
N SER A 333 -2.13 18.55 19.97
CA SER A 333 -3.16 19.60 19.92
C SER A 333 -3.50 19.88 18.46
N LEU A 334 -4.53 19.18 17.99
CA LEU A 334 -5.05 19.28 16.64
C LEU A 334 -6.37 20.09 16.63
N GLY A 335 -6.87 20.41 15.45
CA GLY A 335 -8.12 21.16 15.26
C GLY A 335 -9.34 20.48 15.90
N ARG A 336 -10.48 21.19 15.93
CA ARG A 336 -11.71 20.75 16.63
C ARG A 336 -12.27 19.39 16.21
N LEU A 337 -11.90 18.90 15.03
CA LEU A 337 -12.35 17.63 14.47
C LEU A 337 -11.51 16.42 14.92
N TYR A 338 -10.40 16.67 15.61
CA TYR A 338 -9.43 15.64 16.02
C TYR A 338 -9.30 15.58 17.53
N GLU A 339 -9.01 14.38 18.05
CA GLU A 339 -8.71 14.20 19.46
C GLU A 339 -7.44 14.98 19.82
N SER A 340 -7.45 15.63 20.98
CA SER A 340 -6.26 16.25 21.55
C SER A 340 -6.03 15.68 22.92
N PHE A 341 -4.79 15.33 23.19
CA PHE A 341 -4.40 14.60 24.38
C PHE A 341 -2.94 14.88 24.72
N ILE A 342 -2.61 14.61 25.98
CA ILE A 342 -1.25 14.53 26.47
C ILE A 342 -1.07 13.13 27.04
N ILE A 343 0.01 12.46 26.67
CA ILE A 343 0.34 11.13 27.19
C ILE A 343 1.83 11.08 27.54
N ASN A 344 2.13 10.64 28.76
CA ASN A 344 3.50 10.41 29.19
C ASN A 344 4.06 9.18 28.47
N TYR A 345 5.33 9.22 28.07
CA TYR A 345 5.96 8.09 27.38
C TYR A 345 5.90 6.81 28.22
N ALA A 346 6.02 6.91 29.54
CA ALA A 346 5.91 5.77 30.45
C ALA A 346 4.53 5.07 30.37
N ASP A 347 3.47 5.81 30.01
CA ASP A 347 2.12 5.28 29.87
C ASP A 347 1.85 4.70 28.46
N ILE A 348 2.79 4.81 27.53
CA ILE A 348 2.67 4.27 26.18
C ILE A 348 3.07 2.80 26.20
N LYS A 349 2.15 1.92 25.78
CA LYS A 349 2.41 0.49 25.63
C LYS A 349 2.90 0.13 24.24
N HIS A 350 2.34 0.79 23.23
CA HIS A 350 2.61 0.49 21.82
C HIS A 350 2.27 1.69 20.94
N VAL A 351 3.06 1.91 19.90
CA VAL A 351 2.86 2.97 18.92
C VAL A 351 2.87 2.31 17.53
N SER A 352 1.97 2.72 16.65
CA SER A 352 1.96 2.27 15.25
C SER A 352 1.64 3.42 14.32
N ILE A 353 2.08 3.33 13.07
CA ILE A 353 1.76 4.32 12.04
C ILE A 353 1.10 3.62 10.85
N LYS A 354 0.01 4.19 10.33
CA LYS A 354 -0.73 3.66 9.18
C LYS A 354 -1.09 4.76 8.18
N GLY A 355 -1.59 4.35 7.02
CA GLY A 355 -2.02 5.24 5.92
C GLY A 355 -0.94 5.45 4.86
N SER A 356 -1.32 5.44 3.58
CA SER A 356 -0.40 5.76 2.46
C SER A 356 -0.36 7.27 2.17
N PHE A 357 -1.46 7.96 2.43
CA PHE A 357 -1.61 9.42 2.42
C PHE A 357 -2.26 9.80 3.76
N ASN A 358 -1.83 10.92 4.34
CA ASN A 358 -2.27 11.39 5.65
C ASN A 358 -2.02 10.34 6.75
N LYS A 359 -0.76 10.25 7.17
CA LYS A 359 -0.33 9.26 8.15
C LYS A 359 -1.12 9.41 9.45
N THR A 360 -1.59 8.29 9.97
CA THR A 360 -2.23 8.21 11.28
C THR A 360 -1.32 7.46 12.24
N ILE A 361 -0.85 8.13 13.28
CA ILE A 361 -0.11 7.50 14.38
C ILE A 361 -1.13 7.09 15.44
N THR A 362 -1.15 5.81 15.81
CA THR A 362 -2.01 5.27 16.87
C THR A 362 -1.16 4.88 18.06
N ILE A 363 -1.47 5.46 19.22
CA ILE A 363 -0.82 5.20 20.50
C ILE A 363 -1.78 4.40 21.38
N LEU A 364 -1.34 3.25 21.85
CA LEU A 364 -2.06 2.43 22.83
C LEU A 364 -1.44 2.67 24.20
N SER A 365 -2.23 3.18 25.15
CA SER A 365 -1.77 3.35 26.53
C SER A 365 -1.75 2.02 27.29
N GLN A 366 -1.01 1.97 28.40
CA GLN A 366 -1.03 0.84 29.34
C GLN A 366 -2.45 0.53 29.85
N GLN A 367 -3.29 1.55 29.95
CA GLN A 367 -4.72 1.44 30.33
C GLN A 367 -5.63 1.00 29.17
N LYS A 368 -5.05 0.56 28.05
CA LYS A 368 -5.76 0.14 26.82
C LYS A 368 -6.58 1.26 26.15
N LYS A 369 -6.30 2.54 26.45
CA LYS A 369 -6.89 3.66 25.74
C LYS A 369 -6.13 3.88 24.44
N MET A 370 -6.85 4.04 23.34
CA MET A 370 -6.26 4.36 22.04
C MET A 370 -6.35 5.86 21.79
N HIS A 371 -5.22 6.45 21.40
CA HIS A 371 -5.13 7.84 20.96
C HIS A 371 -4.66 7.89 19.51
N LYS A 372 -5.23 8.78 18.72
CA LYS A 372 -4.91 8.92 17.30
C LYS A 372 -4.38 10.31 16.98
N ILE A 373 -3.30 10.35 16.22
CA ILE A 373 -2.72 11.57 15.65
C ILE A 373 -2.85 11.45 14.14
N GLU A 374 -3.73 12.24 13.54
CA GLU A 374 -3.91 12.27 12.09
C GLU A 374 -3.13 13.47 11.53
N LEU A 375 -2.15 13.19 10.67
CA LEU A 375 -1.21 14.17 10.13
C LEU A 375 -1.36 14.24 8.62
N THR A 376 -1.72 15.41 8.12
CA THR A 376 -2.04 15.65 6.72
C THR A 376 -0.98 16.47 6.01
N GLN A 377 -0.13 17.21 6.75
CA GLN A 377 0.81 18.15 6.13
C GLN A 377 2.06 17.50 5.53
N SER A 378 2.53 16.39 6.09
CA SER A 378 3.74 15.73 5.60
C SER A 378 3.81 14.28 6.05
N ASN A 379 3.76 13.35 5.09
CA ASN A 379 3.98 11.92 5.34
C ASN A 379 5.40 11.64 5.86
N LYS A 380 6.41 12.34 5.36
CA LYS A 380 7.81 12.13 5.78
C LYS A 380 8.05 12.65 7.21
N GLY A 381 7.49 13.81 7.54
CA GLY A 381 7.60 14.35 8.91
C GLY A 381 6.76 13.54 9.91
N ALA A 382 5.63 12.98 9.49
CA ALA A 382 4.86 12.05 10.31
C ALA A 382 5.61 10.76 10.63
N ILE A 383 6.42 10.25 9.69
CA ILE A 383 7.31 9.11 9.94
C ILE A 383 8.38 9.48 10.97
N LYS A 384 9.06 10.63 10.82
CA LYS A 384 10.02 11.11 11.82
C LYS A 384 9.41 11.26 13.20
N LEU A 385 8.21 11.84 13.28
CA LEU A 385 7.49 12.02 14.53
C LEU A 385 7.13 10.66 15.16
N TYR A 386 6.68 9.70 14.37
CA TYR A 386 6.43 8.33 14.84
C TYR A 386 7.69 7.66 15.39
N GLU A 387 8.80 7.73 14.67
CA GLU A 387 10.08 7.15 15.08
C GLU A 387 10.52 7.72 16.44
N LEU A 388 10.44 9.05 16.61
CA LEU A 388 10.80 9.71 17.86
C LEU A 388 9.83 9.39 19.01
N ILE A 389 8.51 9.33 18.77
CA ILE A 389 7.56 8.92 19.82
C ILE A 389 7.85 7.49 20.26
N ARG A 390 8.16 6.59 19.31
CA ARG A 390 8.52 5.22 19.62
C ARG A 390 9.79 5.18 20.45
N GLU A 391 10.83 5.90 20.02
CA GLU A 391 12.14 5.95 20.69
C GLU A 391 12.04 6.50 22.12
N PHE A 392 11.25 7.55 22.36
CA PHE A 392 11.03 8.08 23.71
C PHE A 392 10.17 7.17 24.60
N SER A 393 9.40 6.25 24.02
CA SER A 393 8.53 5.31 24.73
C SER A 393 9.16 3.95 25.05
N LEU A 394 10.38 3.71 24.58
CA LEU A 394 11.21 2.55 24.94
C LEU A 394 11.87 2.80 26.30
#